data_AF-A0AAP0JF47-F1
#
_entry.id   AF-A0AAP0JF47-F1
#
_cell.length_a   1.000
_cell.length_b   1.000
_cell.length_c   1.000
_cell.angle_alpha   90.00
_cell.angle_beta   90.00
_cell.angle_gamma   90.00
#
_symmetry.space_group_name_H-M   'P 1'
#
loop_
_entity.id
_entity.type
_entity.pdbx_description
1 polymer ?
#
loop_
_entity_poly.entity_id
_entity_poly.type
_entity_poly.pdbx_seq_one_letter_code
_entity_poly.pdbx_strand_id
1 'polypeptide(L)' 'MVLPIFRGCRLDGHLLGTHACPPEFLDDSDELNPIYVEWHSKDQYCLGWLVSVMSKDVAHAVVSAKFAHEAWRQIQ' A
#
# COMPACT_ATOMS: atom_id res chain seq x y z
N MET A 1 3.48 -7.11 15.75
CA MET A 1 3.66 -5.80 16.44
C MET A 1 3.52 -4.58 15.53
N VAL A 2 3.31 -4.76 14.21
CA VAL A 2 3.32 -3.66 13.24
C VAL A 2 1.97 -2.91 13.16
N LEU A 3 0.83 -3.60 13.32
CA LEU A 3 -0.51 -3.01 13.18
C LEU A 3 -0.83 -1.77 14.05
N PRO A 4 -0.43 -1.68 15.34
CA PRO A 4 -0.71 -0.48 16.16
C PRO A 4 -0.10 0.80 15.59
N ILE A 5 1.09 0.69 14.98
CA ILE A 5 1.80 1.81 14.37
C ILE A 5 1.06 2.30 13.13
N PHE A 6 0.65 1.39 12.25
CA PHE A 6 -0.12 1.74 11.04
C PHE A 6 -1.50 2.32 11.36
N ARG A 7 -2.16 1.83 12.42
CA ARG A 7 -3.41 2.41 12.94
C ARG A 7 -3.22 3.83 13.46
N GLY A 8 -2.15 4.09 14.20
CA GLY A 8 -1.82 5.43 14.69
C GLY A 8 -1.65 6.45 13.55
N CYS A 9 -1.11 6.00 12.41
CA CYS A 9 -0.93 6.81 11.20
C CYS A 9 -2.11 6.75 10.22
N ARG A 10 -3.19 6.03 10.54
CA ARG A 10 -4.36 5.80 9.65
C ARG A 10 -4.00 5.19 8.28
N LEU A 11 -2.97 4.34 8.26
CA LEU A 11 -2.51 3.60 7.08
C LEU A 11 -3.02 2.14 7.07
N ASP A 12 -3.64 1.69 8.15
CA ASP A 12 -4.20 0.35 8.28
C ASP A 12 -5.26 0.05 7.22
N GLY A 13 -5.94 1.09 6.71
CA GLY A 13 -6.88 0.97 5.60
C GLY A 13 -6.24 0.42 4.32
N HIS A 14 -5.04 0.91 3.98
CA HIS A 14 -4.25 0.45 2.83
C HIS A 14 -3.63 -0.92 3.08
N LEU A 15 -3.12 -1.14 4.29
CA LEU A 15 -2.49 -2.41 4.67
C LEU A 15 -3.49 -3.58 4.66
N LEU A 16 -4.68 -3.37 5.23
CA LEU A 16 -5.73 -4.39 5.34
C LEU A 16 -6.64 -4.48 4.10
N GLY A 17 -6.45 -3.60 3.11
CA GLY A 17 -7.26 -3.58 1.88
C GLY A 17 -8.69 -3.09 2.07
N THR A 18 -8.98 -2.40 3.18
CA THR A 18 -10.31 -1.79 3.42
C THR A 18 -10.50 -0.47 2.66
N HIS A 19 -9.39 0.19 2.27
CA HIS A 19 -9.41 1.28 1.30
C HIS A 19 -9.20 0.69 -0.10
N ALA A 20 -10.30 0.48 -0.83
CA ALA A 20 -10.25 -0.04 -2.18
C ALA A 20 -9.43 0.88 -3.11
N CYS A 21 -8.62 0.27 -3.98
CA CYS A 21 -7.90 0.99 -5.03
C CYS A 21 -8.91 1.58 -6.03
N PRO A 22 -8.95 2.90 -6.22
CA PRO A 22 -9.80 3.53 -7.24
C PRO A 22 -9.25 3.23 -8.65
N PRO A 23 -10.06 3.40 -9.70
CA PRO A 23 -9.59 3.29 -11.08
C PRO A 23 -8.44 4.25 -11.37
N GLU A 24 -7.40 3.79 -12.08
CA GLU A 24 -6.20 4.58 -12.39
C GLU A 24 -6.49 5.74 -13.35
N PHE A 25 -7.43 5.56 -14.26
CA PHE A 25 -7.85 6.54 -15.25
C PHE A 25 -9.31 6.93 -15.05
N LEU A 26 -9.67 8.14 -15.45
CA LEU A 26 -11.07 8.59 -15.49
C LEU A 26 -11.79 7.95 -16.67
N ASP A 27 -13.05 7.56 -16.45
CA ASP A 27 -13.87 6.97 -17.52
C ASP A 27 -13.94 7.94 -18.72
N ASP A 28 -13.75 7.40 -19.92
CA ASP A 28 -13.74 8.12 -21.21
C ASP A 28 -12.49 8.98 -21.54
N SER A 29 -11.39 8.85 -20.77
CA SER A 29 -10.12 9.50 -21.10
C SER A 29 -8.89 8.71 -20.64
N ASP A 30 -7.73 8.94 -21.27
CA ASP A 30 -6.42 8.51 -20.73
C ASP A 30 -5.92 9.45 -19.61
N GLU A 31 -6.80 10.28 -19.03
CA GLU A 31 -6.44 11.19 -17.94
C GLU A 31 -6.40 10.43 -16.61
N LEU A 32 -5.33 10.68 -15.85
CA LEU A 32 -5.08 10.00 -14.59
C LEU A 32 -6.08 10.47 -13.53
N ASN A 33 -6.70 9.52 -12.83
CA ASN A 33 -7.66 9.83 -11.79
C ASN A 33 -6.95 10.48 -10.58
N PRO A 34 -7.27 11.72 -10.18
CA PRO A 34 -6.62 12.38 -9.05
C PRO A 34 -6.85 11.64 -7.72
N ILE A 35 -7.97 10.93 -7.58
CA ILE A 35 -8.25 10.09 -6.41
C ILE A 35 -7.29 8.90 -6.37
N TYR A 36 -6.97 8.32 -7.53
CA TYR A 36 -5.94 7.28 -7.63
C TYR A 36 -4.56 7.81 -7.30
N VAL A 37 -4.18 9.00 -7.79
CA VAL A 37 -2.88 9.60 -7.45
C VAL A 37 -2.71 9.75 -5.93
N GLU A 38 -3.72 10.29 -5.25
CA GLU A 38 -3.67 10.48 -3.80
C GLU A 38 -3.65 9.13 -3.06
N TRP A 39 -4.51 8.20 -3.47
CA TRP A 39 -4.55 6.85 -2.89
C TRP A 39 -3.22 6.12 -3.07
N HIS A 40 -2.66 6.16 -4.28
CA HIS A 40 -1.39 5.53 -4.65
C HIS A 40 -0.23 6.12 -3.85
N SER A 41 -0.19 7.44 -3.70
CA SER A 41 0.85 8.09 -2.88
C SER A 41 0.83 7.61 -1.42
N LYS A 42 -0.36 7.51 -0.82
CA LYS A 42 -0.51 6.98 0.56
C LYS A 42 -0.17 5.50 0.65
N ASP A 43 -0.55 4.71 -0.34
CA ASP A 43 -0.22 3.29 -0.41
C ASP A 43 1.29 3.06 -0.52
N GLN A 44 1.98 3.80 -1.39
CA GLN A 44 3.44 3.70 -1.53
C GLN A 44 4.17 4.16 -0.26
N TYR A 45 3.67 5.17 0.44
CA TYR A 45 4.19 5.55 1.75
C TYR A 45 4.04 4.41 2.77
N CYS A 46 2.86 3.77 2.80
CA CYS A 46 2.58 2.60 3.63
C CYS A 46 3.52 1.43 3.29
N LEU A 47 3.72 1.14 1.99
CA LEU A 47 4.59 0.07 1.50
C LEU A 47 6.06 0.32 1.84
N GLY A 48 6.57 1.52 1.57
CA GLY A 48 7.95 1.88 1.90
C GLY A 48 8.22 1.78 3.40
N TRP A 49 7.26 2.21 4.22
CA TRP A 49 7.40 2.07 5.67
C TRP A 49 7.34 0.61 6.12
N LEU A 50 6.42 -0.18 5.56
CA LEU A 50 6.30 -1.60 5.82
C LEU A 50 7.62 -2.35 5.50
N VAL A 51 8.22 -2.07 4.34
CA VAL A 51 9.51 -2.64 3.93
C VAL A 51 10.65 -2.17 4.85
N SER A 52 10.63 -0.91 5.30
CA SER A 52 11.69 -0.35 6.16
C SER A 52 11.78 -1.01 7.54
N VAL A 53 10.67 -1.56 8.05
CA VAL A 53 10.62 -2.23 9.36
C VAL A 53 10.83 -3.74 9.27
N MET A 54 11.02 -4.29 8.07
CA MET A 54 11.26 -5.70 7.82
C MET A 54 12.75 -6.06 7.90
N SER A 55 13.03 -7.32 8.23
CA SER A 55 14.36 -7.90 7.96
C SER A 55 14.59 -8.04 6.46
N LYS A 56 15.85 -8.11 6.03
CA LYS A 56 16.22 -8.21 4.61
C LYS A 56 15.59 -9.42 3.92
N ASP A 57 15.49 -10.55 4.62
CA ASP A 57 14.92 -11.78 4.07
C ASP A 57 13.41 -11.63 3.79
N VAL A 58 12.69 -10.96 4.70
CA VAL A 58 11.25 -10.68 4.54
C VAL A 58 11.02 -9.61 3.47
N ALA A 59 11.89 -8.59 3.40
CA ALA A 59 11.84 -7.57 2.35
C ALA A 59 12.02 -8.16 0.95
N HIS A 60 12.90 -9.17 0.80
CA HIS A 60 13.06 -9.89 -0.46
C HIS A 60 11.79 -10.64 -0.89
N ALA A 61 11.04 -11.20 0.08
CA ALA A 61 9.81 -11.92 -0.21
C ALA A 61 8.73 -10.99 -0.80
N VAL A 62 8.72 -9.71 -0.42
CA VAL A 62 7.69 -8.73 -0.84
C VAL A 62 8.13 -7.78 -1.95
N VAL A 63 9.33 -7.96 -2.51
CA VAL A 63 9.90 -7.02 -3.50
C VAL A 63 9.06 -6.89 -4.78
N SER A 64 8.22 -7.90 -5.07
CA SER A 64 7.32 -7.92 -6.22
C SER A 64 5.96 -7.28 -5.96
N ALA A 65 5.65 -6.95 -4.70
CA ALA A 65 4.39 -6.34 -4.32
C ALA A 65 4.29 -4.91 -4.86
N LYS A 66 3.19 -4.62 -5.55
CA LYS A 66 2.92 -3.29 -6.08
C LYS A 66 2.28 -2.39 -5.04
N PHE A 67 1.49 -2.98 -4.14
CA PHE A 67 0.75 -2.27 -3.11
C PHE A 67 1.03 -2.80 -1.70
N ALA A 68 0.82 -1.95 -0.70
CA ALA A 68 1.04 -2.30 0.71
C ALA A 68 0.23 -3.53 1.15
N HIS A 69 -1.00 -3.65 0.64
CA HIS A 69 -1.85 -4.81 0.90
C HIS A 69 -1.25 -6.12 0.36
N GLU A 70 -0.68 -6.09 -0.84
CA GLU A 70 -0.07 -7.27 -1.46
C GLU A 70 1.16 -7.73 -0.66
N ALA A 71 2.03 -6.78 -0.29
CA ALA A 71 3.19 -7.06 0.56
C ALA A 71 2.77 -7.64 1.91
N TRP A 72 1.72 -7.09 2.52
CA TRP A 72 1.18 -7.58 3.79
C TRP A 72 0.64 -9.01 3.71
N ARG A 73 0.00 -9.38 2.59
CA ARG A 73 -0.50 -10.76 2.40
C ARG A 73 0.59 -11.79 2.18
N GLN A 74 1.74 -11.40 1.64
CA GLN A 74 2.85 -12.31 1.34
C GLN A 74 3.67 -12.71 2.59
N ILE A 75 3.55 -11.94 3.67
CA ILE A 75 4.31 -12.12 4.93
C ILE A 75 3.46 -12.66 6.08
N GLN A 76 2.16 -12.80 5.87
CA GLN A 76 1.21 -13.31 6.85
C GLN A 76 1.21 -14.84 6.83
#